data_AF-A0A3N5RJU0-F1
#
_entry.id   AF-A0A3N5RJU0-F1
#
_cell.length_a   1.000
_cell.length_b   1.000
_cell.length_c   1.000
_cell.angle_alpha   90.00
_cell.angle_beta   90.00
_cell.angle_gamma   90.00
#
_symmetry.space_group_name_H-M   'P 1'
#
loop_
_entity.id
_entity.type
_entity.pdbx_description
1 polymer ?
#
loop_
_entity_poly.entity_id
_entity_poly.type
_entity_poly.pdbx_seq_one_letter_code
_entity_poly.pdbx_strand_id
1 'polypeptide(L)' 'MTTVSVGIPSYNEESNIKRILEKVILSNLNSIDLVEIIISDDSTDDTPNIV' A
#
# COMPACT_ATOMS: atom_id res chain seq x y z
N MET A 1 15.11 -16.83 1.07
CA MET A 1 13.83 -16.18 0.70
C MET A 1 13.91 -14.78 1.23
N THR A 2 13.68 -13.77 0.38
CA THR A 2 13.80 -12.37 0.79
C THR A 2 12.41 -11.89 1.19
N THR A 3 12.28 -11.26 2.34
CA THR A 3 11.02 -10.67 2.78
C THR A 3 11.07 -9.16 2.57
N VAL A 4 9.94 -8.57 2.20
CA VAL A 4 9.80 -7.12 2.05
C VAL A 4 8.57 -6.64 2.83
N SER A 5 8.77 -5.55 3.56
CA SER A 5 7.70 -4.70 4.11
C SER A 5 7.62 -3.44 3.26
N VAL A 6 6.40 -3.00 2.92
CA VAL A 6 6.18 -1.79 2.10
C VAL A 6 5.60 -0.69 2.96
N GLY A 7 6.34 0.42 3.10
CA GLY A 7 5.82 1.65 3.70
C GLY A 7 5.23 2.56 2.62
N ILE A 8 3.99 3.01 2.82
CA ILE A 8 3.28 3.94 1.92
C ILE A 8 2.90 5.18 2.72
N PRO A 9 3.63 6.30 2.59
CA PRO A 9 3.12 7.59 3.04
C PRO A 9 2.01 8.05 2.10
N SER A 10 0.87 8.47 2.65
CA SER A 10 -0.27 8.97 1.87
C SER A 10 -0.76 10.32 2.39
N TYR A 11 -1.24 11.14 1.45
CA TYR A 11 -1.94 12.38 1.75
C TYR A 11 -2.87 12.72 0.58
N ASN A 12 -4.18 12.61 0.81
CA ASN A 12 -5.25 12.86 -0.15
C ASN A 12 -5.13 12.05 -1.45
N GLU A 13 -5.10 10.72 -1.32
CA GLU A 13 -4.97 9.75 -2.41
C GLU A 13 -6.26 8.93 -2.63
N GLU A 14 -7.45 9.45 -2.30
CA GLU A 14 -8.72 8.72 -2.42
C GLU A 14 -8.94 8.11 -3.82
N SER A 15 -8.45 8.81 -4.84
CA SER A 15 -8.57 8.39 -6.25
C SER A 15 -7.54 7.32 -6.68
N ASN A 16 -6.49 7.08 -5.89
CA ASN A 16 -5.35 6.24 -6.29
C ASN A 16 -5.03 5.10 -5.33
N ILE A 17 -5.24 5.29 -4.02
CA ILE A 17 -4.68 4.42 -2.98
C ILE A 17 -5.12 2.97 -3.14
N LYS A 18 -6.38 2.75 -3.50
CA LYS A 18 -6.91 1.41 -3.83
C LYS A 18 -6.12 0.73 -4.95
N ARG A 19 -5.89 1.44 -6.06
CA ARG A 19 -5.16 0.90 -7.22
C ARG A 19 -3.70 0.61 -6.88
N ILE A 20 -3.08 1.43 -6.03
CA ILE A 20 -1.71 1.21 -5.55
C ILE A 20 -1.66 -0.07 -4.70
N LEU A 21 -2.56 -0.21 -3.72
CA LEU A 21 -2.62 -1.40 -2.86
C LEU A 21 -2.88 -2.67 -3.66
N GLU A 22 -3.83 -2.64 -4.60
CA GLU A 22 -4.10 -3.78 -5.50
C GLU A 22 -2.86 -4.17 -6.29
N LYS A 23 -2.08 -3.20 -6.78
CA LYS A 23 -0.83 -3.48 -7.50
C LYS A 23 0.24 -4.08 -6.59
N VAL A 24 0.41 -3.57 -5.38
CA VAL A 24 1.41 -4.08 -4.43
C VAL A 24 1.04 -5.51 -4.00
N ILE A 25 -0.22 -5.76 -3.64
CA ILE A 25 -0.70 -7.08 -3.18
C ILE A 25 -0.63 -8.12 -4.30
N LEU A 26 -1.02 -7.76 -5.52
CA LEU A 26 -1.02 -8.67 -6.66
C LEU A 26 0.35 -8.78 -7.36
N SER A 27 1.37 -8.09 -6.86
CA SER A 27 2.72 -8.17 -7.43
C SER A 27 3.31 -9.56 -7.20
N ASN A 28 3.47 -10.32 -8.28
CA ASN A 28 4.25 -11.55 -8.23
C ASN A 28 5.75 -11.21 -8.28
N LEU A 29 6.40 -11.15 -7.12
CA LEU A 29 7.79 -10.75 -6.97
C LEU A 29 8.77 -11.95 -6.93
N ASN A 30 8.40 -13.08 -7.55
CA ASN A 30 9.20 -14.32 -7.61
C ASN A 30 9.63 -14.82 -6.23
N SER A 31 10.88 -14.52 -5.82
CA SER A 31 11.51 -14.99 -4.59
C SER A 31 11.33 -14.05 -3.40
N ILE A 32 10.53 -12.99 -3.57
CA ILE A 32 10.20 -12.01 -2.54
C ILE A 32 8.83 -12.34 -1.95
N ASP A 33 8.79 -12.45 -0.63
CA ASP A 33 7.57 -12.57 0.15
C ASP A 33 7.17 -11.20 0.72
N LEU A 34 5.96 -10.74 0.42
CA LEU A 34 5.41 -9.50 0.95
C LEU A 34 4.82 -9.78 2.34
N VAL A 35 5.41 -9.22 3.39
CA VAL A 35 5.04 -9.55 4.77
C VAL A 35 3.99 -8.57 5.32
N GLU A 36 4.15 -7.29 5.03
CA GLU A 36 3.26 -6.24 5.54
C GLU A 36 3.25 -5.01 4.62
N ILE A 37 2.16 -4.26 4.69
CA ILE A 37 2.03 -2.92 4.14
C ILE A 37 1.68 -1.99 5.30
N ILE A 38 2.48 -0.94 5.50
CA ILE A 38 2.25 0.07 6.53
C ILE A 38 1.90 1.38 5.84
N ILE A 39 0.73 1.93 6.17
CA ILE A 39 0.25 3.18 5.59
C ILE A 39 0.37 4.27 6.66
N SER A 40 1.14 5.31 6.33
CA SER A 40 1.29 6.50 7.17
C SER A 40 0.44 7.60 6.58
N ASP A 41 -0.75 7.80 7.15
CA ASP A 41 -1.75 8.72 6.62
C ASP A 41 -2.10 9.85 7.59
N ASP A 42 -2.23 11.06 7.04
CA ASP A 42 -2.76 12.25 7.71
C ASP A 42 -3.73 12.99 6.77
N SER A 43 -4.48 12.22 5.96
CA SER A 43 -5.35 12.74 4.90
C SER A 43 -6.62 13.38 5.46
N THR A 44 -7.19 14.28 4.66
CA THR A 44 -8.45 14.98 4.96
C THR A 44 -9.59 14.58 4.00
N ASP A 45 -9.33 13.68 3.06
CA ASP A 45 -10.31 13.11 2.11
C ASP A 45 -10.68 11.67 2.50
N ASP A 46 -11.25 10.89 1.58
CA ASP A 46 -11.65 9.51 1.86
C ASP A 46 -10.49 8.47 1.86
N THR A 47 -9.24 8.88 1.71
CA THR A 47 -8.07 7.98 1.79
C THR A 47 -8.10 7.05 3.02
N PRO A 48 -8.33 7.53 4.26
CA PRO A 48 -8.35 6.66 5.45
C PRO A 48 -9.49 5.63 5.44
N ASN A 49 -10.57 5.88 4.69
CA ASN A 49 -11.73 5.00 4.60
C ASN A 49 -11.54 3.90 3.53
N ILE A 50 -10.55 4.06 2.64
CA ILE A 50 -10.26 3.12 1.55
C ILE A 50 -9.22 2.08 1.98
N VAL A 51 -8.37 2.42 2.94
CA VAL A 51 -7.20 1.63 3.38
C VAL A 51 -7.49 0.73 4.57
#